data_AF-A0A2E3YBF8-F1
#
_entry.id   AF-A0A2E3YBF8-F1
#
_cell.length_a   1.000
_cell.length_b   1.000
_cell.length_c   1.000
_cell.angle_alpha   90.00
_cell.angle_beta   90.00
_cell.angle_gamma   90.00
#
_symmetry.space_group_name_H-M   'P 1'
#
loop_
_entity.id
_entity.type
_entity.pdbx_description
1 polymer ?
#
loop_
_entity_poly.entity_id
_entity_poly.type
_entity_poly.pdbx_seq_one_letter_code
_entity_poly.pdbx_strand_id
1 'polypeptide(L)'
;MPIALHQRRQVLELDDNGHIRWRVVEETIEVEASSTALLLCDVWDGHWSRGARERLEELIPSMNQVTASARDSGLLIVHSPSDTMDFYEGHAARVRAQMTDPVEPPQVLPAPAADGDSLVAGLYAPNGTAQEYDPPLPIDDSDQGSTTPEDSPSKQWRRQHAGIEIDDERDLISDEGAVVYGALRARGIDRVLLMGVHTNMCVLHRTFAIKAMAKRGIHMILIRDLTDSMYNPARPPYVDHDEGTRLVVGYVEKFWGASIDSADL
;
A
#
# COMPACT_ATOMS: atom_id res chain seq x y z
N MET A 1 9.42 -12.42 -17.13
CA MET A 1 8.18 -12.76 -17.85
C MET A 1 7.23 -11.60 -17.60
N PRO A 2 6.56 -11.08 -18.62
CA PRO A 2 5.57 -10.04 -18.43
C PRO A 2 4.33 -10.61 -17.72
N ILE A 3 3.72 -9.79 -16.87
CA ILE A 3 2.47 -10.07 -16.17
C ILE A 3 1.45 -9.02 -16.62
N ALA A 4 0.24 -9.47 -16.96
CA ALA A 4 -0.85 -8.57 -17.31
C ALA A 4 -1.60 -8.17 -16.04
N LEU A 5 -1.70 -6.87 -15.77
CA LEU A 5 -2.41 -6.31 -14.62
C LEU A 5 -3.59 -5.47 -15.09
N HIS A 6 -4.79 -5.73 -14.56
CA HIS A 6 -6.01 -4.99 -14.85
C HIS A 6 -6.15 -3.83 -13.86
N GLN A 7 -5.40 -2.77 -14.12
CA GLN A 7 -5.33 -1.65 -13.19
C GLN A 7 -6.53 -0.73 -13.31
N ARG A 8 -6.96 -0.20 -12.17
CA ARG A 8 -8.01 0.79 -12.02
C ARG A 8 -7.46 2.04 -11.35
N ARG A 9 -7.80 3.21 -11.89
CA ARG A 9 -7.49 4.53 -11.32
C ARG A 9 -8.64 5.50 -11.55
N GLN A 10 -8.61 6.65 -10.91
CA GLN A 10 -9.62 7.70 -11.08
C GLN A 10 -8.95 9.03 -11.41
N VAL A 11 -9.41 9.66 -12.48
CA VAL A 11 -8.88 10.94 -12.96
C VAL A 11 -9.88 12.05 -12.68
N LEU A 12 -9.42 13.14 -12.08
CA LEU A 12 -10.22 14.36 -11.90
C LEU A 12 -10.18 15.16 -13.19
N GLU A 13 -11.35 15.41 -13.78
CA GLU A 13 -11.46 16.11 -15.05
C GLU A 13 -12.71 17.00 -15.08
N LEU A 14 -12.81 17.84 -16.12
CA LEU A 14 -14.03 18.55 -16.46
C LEU A 14 -14.82 17.73 -17.48
N ASP A 15 -16.14 17.60 -17.28
CA ASP A 15 -17.03 17.05 -18.30
C ASP A 15 -17.24 18.03 -19.48
N ASP A 16 -18.00 17.61 -20.50
CA ASP A 16 -18.28 18.44 -21.69
C ASP A 16 -18.99 19.77 -21.35
N ASN A 17 -19.57 19.90 -20.16
CA ASN A 17 -20.23 21.10 -19.67
C ASN A 17 -19.36 21.91 -18.69
N GLY A 18 -18.13 21.48 -18.42
CA GLY A 18 -17.21 22.13 -17.49
C GLY A 18 -17.41 21.78 -16.01
N HIS A 19 -18.18 20.74 -15.68
CA HIS A 19 -18.33 20.29 -14.30
C HIS A 19 -17.20 19.35 -13.88
N ILE A 20 -16.72 19.51 -12.64
CA ILE A 20 -15.72 18.62 -12.06
C ILE A 20 -16.33 17.24 -11.82
N ARG A 21 -15.66 16.20 -12.33
CA ARG A 21 -16.02 14.80 -12.10
C ARG A 21 -14.79 13.92 -11.93
N TRP A 22 -14.96 12.82 -11.21
CA TRP A 22 -14.02 11.70 -11.25
C TRP A 22 -14.44 10.72 -12.34
N ARG A 23 -13.54 10.41 -13.26
CA ARG A 23 -13.73 9.34 -14.24
C ARG A 23 -12.87 8.14 -13.87
N VAL A 24 -13.52 6.98 -13.79
CA VAL A 24 -12.82 5.70 -13.64
C VAL A 24 -12.11 5.38 -14.96
N VAL A 25 -10.85 4.99 -14.84
CA VAL A 25 -10.02 4.49 -15.94
C VAL A 25 -9.59 3.09 -15.58
N GLU A 26 -9.91 2.14 -16.45
CA GLU A 26 -9.51 0.74 -16.36
C GLU A 26 -8.69 0.41 -17.59
N GLU A 27 -7.51 -0.16 -17.38
CA GLU A 27 -6.59 -0.51 -18.45
C GLU A 27 -5.77 -1.75 -18.08
N THR A 28 -5.52 -2.60 -19.07
CA THR A 28 -4.58 -3.71 -18.91
C THR A 28 -3.18 -3.19 -19.22
N ILE A 29 -2.25 -3.34 -18.29
CA ILE A 29 -0.83 -3.06 -18.50
C ILE A 29 -0.03 -4.35 -18.46
N GLU A 30 1.00 -4.44 -19.29
CA GLU A 30 2.00 -5.50 -19.19
C GLU A 30 3.20 -4.96 -18.39
N VAL A 31 3.58 -5.66 -17.32
CA VAL A 31 4.71 -5.29 -16.48
C VAL A 31 5.72 -6.42 -16.43
N GLU A 32 7.02 -6.09 -16.52
CA GLU A 32 8.06 -7.08 -16.31
C GLU A 32 8.15 -7.45 -14.83
N ALA A 33 8.04 -8.74 -14.53
CA ALA A 33 8.15 -9.25 -13.17
C ALA A 33 9.47 -8.82 -12.49
N SER A 34 10.58 -8.82 -13.24
CA SER A 34 11.90 -8.46 -12.72
C SER A 34 12.06 -6.98 -12.36
N SER A 35 11.18 -6.10 -12.85
CA SER A 35 11.14 -4.68 -12.49
C SER A 35 9.97 -4.34 -11.56
N THR A 36 9.37 -5.36 -10.93
CA THR A 36 8.20 -5.23 -10.06
C THR A 36 8.45 -5.94 -8.72
N ALA A 37 7.99 -5.35 -7.62
CA ALA A 37 7.98 -5.98 -6.30
C ALA A 37 6.55 -6.16 -5.77
N LEU A 38 6.34 -7.17 -4.93
CA LEU A 38 5.19 -7.28 -4.06
C LEU A 38 5.62 -6.93 -2.63
N LEU A 39 4.96 -5.94 -2.02
CA LEU A 39 5.19 -5.50 -0.65
C LEU A 39 4.01 -5.88 0.23
N LEU A 40 4.28 -6.54 1.35
CA LEU A 40 3.31 -6.87 2.39
C LEU A 40 3.47 -5.88 3.54
N CYS A 41 2.50 -4.98 3.69
CA CYS A 41 2.49 -3.95 4.72
C CYS A 41 1.75 -4.46 5.96
N ASP A 42 2.46 -4.63 7.09
CA ASP A 42 1.86 -4.80 8.42
C ASP A 42 0.83 -5.95 8.52
N VAL A 43 1.07 -7.04 7.77
CA VAL A 43 0.35 -8.32 7.88
C VAL A 43 0.83 -9.03 9.14
N TRP A 44 0.50 -8.49 10.31
CA TRP A 44 1.01 -8.92 11.61
C TRP A 44 0.33 -10.18 12.18
N ASP A 45 0.98 -10.81 13.16
CA ASP A 45 0.44 -11.94 13.94
C ASP A 45 -0.54 -11.53 15.06
N GLY A 46 -0.84 -10.23 15.20
CA GLY A 46 -1.76 -9.73 16.21
C GLY A 46 -2.12 -8.27 16.01
N HIS A 47 -3.25 -7.86 16.60
CA HIS A 47 -3.69 -6.47 16.62
C HIS A 47 -4.60 -6.26 17.83
N TRP A 48 -4.61 -5.05 18.41
CA TRP A 48 -5.43 -4.77 19.59
C TRP A 48 -6.92 -4.79 19.26
N SER A 49 -7.30 -4.35 18.05
CA SER A 49 -8.70 -4.39 17.63
C SER A 49 -9.12 -5.80 17.25
N ARG A 50 -10.23 -6.30 17.84
CA ARG A 50 -10.78 -7.63 17.50
C ARG A 50 -11.25 -7.69 16.05
N GLY A 51 -12.02 -6.70 15.61
CA GLY A 51 -12.55 -6.68 14.24
C GLY A 51 -11.44 -6.66 13.19
N ALA A 52 -10.37 -5.90 13.43
CA ALA A 52 -9.18 -5.89 12.59
C ALA A 52 -8.52 -7.26 12.47
N ARG A 53 -8.40 -7.99 13.59
CA ARG A 53 -7.83 -9.35 13.58
C ARG A 53 -8.71 -10.30 12.77
N GLU A 54 -10.01 -10.31 13.04
CA GLU A 54 -10.97 -11.21 12.37
C GLU A 54 -10.95 -11.01 10.85
N ARG A 55 -10.98 -9.75 10.38
CA ARG A 55 -10.90 -9.44 8.95
C ARG A 55 -9.54 -9.79 8.34
N LEU A 56 -8.43 -9.55 9.06
CA LEU A 56 -7.11 -9.96 8.58
C LEU A 56 -7.02 -11.48 8.40
N GLU A 57 -7.48 -12.27 9.37
CA GLU A 57 -7.45 -13.73 9.33
C GLU A 57 -8.14 -14.30 8.08
N GLU A 58 -9.24 -13.69 7.64
CA GLU A 58 -9.94 -14.07 6.41
C GLU A 58 -9.10 -13.83 5.14
N LEU A 59 -8.22 -12.82 5.14
CA LEU A 59 -7.37 -12.47 3.99
C LEU A 59 -6.08 -13.31 3.91
N ILE A 60 -5.61 -13.86 5.03
CA ILE A 60 -4.30 -14.55 5.11
C ILE A 60 -4.11 -15.65 4.04
N PRO A 61 -5.06 -16.58 3.80
CA PRO A 61 -4.85 -17.63 2.81
C PRO A 61 -4.62 -17.07 1.40
N SER A 62 -5.43 -16.09 0.99
CA SER A 62 -5.31 -15.45 -0.32
C SER A 62 -4.03 -14.61 -0.42
N MET A 63 -3.66 -13.87 0.63
CA MET A 63 -2.39 -13.14 0.69
C MET A 63 -1.19 -14.09 0.53
N ASN A 64 -1.20 -15.24 1.19
CA ASN A 64 -0.11 -16.21 1.05
C ASN A 64 -0.05 -16.79 -0.37
N GLN A 65 -1.21 -17.10 -0.96
CA GLN A 65 -1.29 -17.59 -2.34
C GLN A 65 -0.74 -16.58 -3.34
N VAL A 66 -1.16 -15.31 -3.25
CA VAL A 66 -0.63 -14.22 -4.09
C VAL A 66 0.87 -14.04 -3.88
N THR A 67 1.34 -14.14 -2.63
CA THR A 67 2.78 -14.06 -2.34
C THR A 67 3.55 -15.16 -3.07
N ALA A 68 3.05 -16.39 -3.03
CA ALA A 68 3.65 -17.52 -3.74
C ALA A 68 3.63 -17.31 -5.26
N SER A 69 2.48 -16.96 -5.85
CA SER A 69 2.35 -16.72 -7.30
C SER A 69 3.26 -15.58 -7.80
N ALA A 70 3.32 -14.48 -7.04
CA ALA A 70 4.19 -13.35 -7.35
C ALA A 70 5.67 -13.77 -7.33
N ARG A 71 6.06 -14.55 -6.32
CA ARG A 71 7.43 -15.08 -6.18
C ARG A 71 7.79 -16.01 -7.33
N ASP A 72 6.89 -16.90 -7.72
CA ASP A 72 7.08 -17.84 -8.84
C ASP A 72 7.13 -17.13 -10.20
N SER A 73 6.41 -16.01 -10.33
CA SER A 73 6.45 -15.14 -11.51
C SER A 73 7.74 -14.31 -11.59
N GLY A 74 8.50 -14.23 -10.49
CA GLY A 74 9.80 -13.56 -10.42
C GLY A 74 9.77 -12.14 -9.83
N LEU A 75 8.68 -11.75 -9.14
CA LEU A 75 8.66 -10.50 -8.37
C LEU A 75 9.58 -10.61 -7.17
N LEU A 76 10.16 -9.49 -6.77
CA LEU A 76 10.78 -9.36 -5.45
C LEU A 76 9.69 -9.32 -4.38
N ILE A 77 9.76 -10.17 -3.37
CA ILE A 77 8.87 -10.10 -2.20
C ILE A 77 9.54 -9.30 -1.10
N VAL A 78 8.83 -8.30 -0.58
CA VAL A 78 9.26 -7.46 0.53
C VAL A 78 8.24 -7.57 1.66
N HIS A 79 8.67 -8.14 2.78
CA HIS A 79 7.91 -8.21 4.00
C HIS A 79 8.22 -6.99 4.87
N SER A 80 7.18 -6.21 5.19
CA SER A 80 7.32 -5.03 6.04
C SER A 80 6.39 -5.08 7.26
N PRO A 81 6.59 -6.04 8.19
CA PRO A 81 5.89 -6.06 9.47
C PRO A 81 6.54 -5.03 10.41
N SER A 82 6.07 -3.79 10.37
CA SER A 82 6.69 -2.70 11.11
C SER A 82 6.60 -2.86 12.62
N ASP A 83 7.56 -2.25 13.32
CA ASP A 83 7.71 -2.34 14.77
C ASP A 83 7.91 -3.78 15.28
N THR A 84 8.34 -4.71 14.42
CA THR A 84 8.63 -6.12 14.78
C THR A 84 10.06 -6.56 14.49
N MET A 85 10.91 -5.64 14.04
CA MET A 85 12.22 -6.00 13.50
C MET A 85 13.07 -6.85 14.43
N ASP A 86 13.04 -6.61 15.75
CA ASP A 86 13.77 -7.41 16.75
C ASP A 86 13.52 -8.92 16.62
N PHE A 87 12.31 -9.35 16.24
CA PHE A 87 12.00 -10.76 16.00
C PHE A 87 12.82 -11.38 14.85
N TYR A 88 13.20 -10.56 13.88
CA TYR A 88 13.92 -10.94 12.68
C TYR A 88 15.42 -10.71 12.77
N GLU A 89 15.97 -10.48 13.95
CA GLU A 89 17.42 -10.36 14.15
C GLU A 89 18.14 -11.63 13.65
N GLY A 90 19.11 -11.46 12.74
CA GLY A 90 19.84 -12.56 12.11
C GLY A 90 19.08 -13.34 11.03
N HIS A 91 17.80 -13.04 10.78
CA HIS A 91 17.04 -13.67 9.72
C HIS A 91 17.62 -13.33 8.34
N ALA A 92 17.78 -14.32 7.46
CA ALA A 92 18.49 -14.16 6.19
C ALA A 92 17.90 -13.05 5.31
N ALA A 93 16.57 -13.01 5.17
CA ALA A 93 15.86 -11.94 4.45
C ALA A 93 16.06 -10.52 5.05
N ARG A 94 16.17 -10.38 6.38
CA ARG A 94 16.46 -9.09 7.02
C ARG A 94 17.91 -8.67 6.79
N VAL A 95 18.86 -9.59 6.97
CA VAL A 95 20.26 -9.36 6.67
C VAL A 95 20.44 -8.93 5.21
N ARG A 96 19.75 -9.59 4.28
CA ARG A 96 19.76 -9.24 2.84
C ARG A 96 19.27 -7.82 2.58
N ALA A 97 18.23 -7.37 3.28
CA ALA A 97 17.74 -5.99 3.18
C ALA A 97 18.78 -5.00 3.72
N GLN A 98 19.39 -5.28 4.88
CA GLN A 98 20.42 -4.44 5.50
C GLN A 98 21.72 -4.34 4.70
N MET A 99 22.01 -5.30 3.82
CA MET A 99 23.13 -5.22 2.88
C MET A 99 22.87 -4.26 1.71
N THR A 100 21.69 -3.67 1.63
CA THR A 100 21.39 -2.62 0.66
C THR A 100 21.59 -1.24 1.28
N ASP A 101 22.31 -0.36 0.58
CA ASP A 101 22.46 1.03 1.00
C ASP A 101 21.09 1.73 1.06
N PRO A 102 20.75 2.37 2.19
CA PRO A 102 19.53 3.15 2.30
C PRO A 102 19.61 4.39 1.41
N VAL A 103 18.54 4.66 0.66
CA VAL A 103 18.48 5.79 -0.27
C VAL A 103 17.21 6.60 -0.05
N GLU A 104 17.37 7.91 0.05
CA GLU A 104 16.27 8.89 0.07
C GLU A 104 16.39 9.84 -1.12
N PRO A 105 15.66 9.61 -2.21
CA PRO A 105 15.72 10.50 -3.37
C PRO A 105 14.97 11.82 -3.05
N PRO A 106 15.22 12.88 -3.83
CA PRO A 106 14.35 14.05 -3.82
C PRO A 106 12.89 13.65 -4.06
N GLN A 107 11.96 14.33 -3.38
CA GLN A 107 10.55 14.05 -3.56
C GLN A 107 10.03 14.63 -4.89
N VAL A 108 9.10 13.90 -5.50
CA VAL A 108 8.37 14.26 -6.72
C VAL A 108 6.86 14.21 -6.46
N LEU A 109 6.07 14.93 -7.25
CA LEU A 109 4.62 14.80 -7.18
C LEU A 109 4.22 13.37 -7.60
N PRO A 110 3.27 12.72 -6.88
CA PRO A 110 2.72 11.43 -7.29
C PRO A 110 2.05 11.49 -8.67
N ALA A 111 1.93 10.34 -9.34
CA ALA A 111 1.46 10.28 -10.73
C ALA A 111 0.15 11.05 -11.00
N PRO A 112 -0.91 11.00 -10.16
CA PRO A 112 -2.13 11.79 -10.40
C PRO A 112 -1.94 13.32 -10.37
N ALA A 113 -0.84 13.80 -9.77
CA ALA A 113 -0.50 15.21 -9.63
C ALA A 113 0.78 15.60 -10.41
N ALA A 114 1.33 14.70 -11.23
CA ALA A 114 2.61 14.95 -11.91
C ALA A 114 2.47 15.83 -13.17
N ASP A 115 1.31 15.78 -13.84
CA ASP A 115 1.04 16.54 -15.06
C ASP A 115 0.74 18.02 -14.78
N GLY A 116 1.24 18.91 -15.63
CA GLY A 116 1.15 20.36 -15.44
C GLY A 116 -0.26 20.95 -15.52
N ASP A 117 -1.22 20.22 -16.09
CA ASP A 117 -2.65 20.56 -16.17
C ASP A 117 -3.51 19.72 -15.21
N SER A 118 -2.90 18.95 -14.30
CA SER A 118 -3.63 18.14 -13.32
C SER A 118 -4.47 19.02 -12.39
N LEU A 119 -5.80 18.80 -12.41
CA LEU A 119 -6.72 19.42 -11.45
C LEU A 119 -6.41 18.98 -10.02
N VAL A 120 -5.91 17.76 -9.83
CA VAL A 120 -5.48 17.24 -8.52
C VAL A 120 -4.27 18.03 -8.02
N ALA A 121 -3.27 18.30 -8.87
CA ALA A 121 -2.13 19.13 -8.51
C ALA A 121 -2.57 20.57 -8.15
N GLY A 122 -3.46 21.17 -8.94
CA GLY A 122 -3.99 22.51 -8.66
C GLY A 122 -4.70 22.65 -7.31
N LEU A 123 -5.37 21.59 -6.85
CA LEU A 123 -6.10 21.58 -5.58
C LEU A 123 -5.22 21.25 -4.38
N TYR A 124 -4.27 20.32 -4.54
CA TYR A 124 -3.55 19.72 -3.41
C TYR A 124 -2.03 19.95 -3.44
N ALA A 125 -1.48 20.57 -4.48
CA ALA A 125 -0.09 21.02 -4.56
C ALA A 125 0.02 22.32 -5.38
N PRO A 126 -0.61 23.42 -4.93
CA PRO A 126 -0.69 24.66 -5.71
C PRO A 126 0.67 25.30 -6.01
N ASN A 127 1.71 25.04 -5.19
CA ASN A 127 3.08 25.50 -5.47
C ASN A 127 3.93 24.42 -6.18
N GLY A 128 3.32 23.31 -6.61
CA GLY A 128 3.97 22.24 -7.35
C GLY A 128 4.93 21.38 -6.52
N THR A 129 4.81 21.36 -5.20
CA THR A 129 5.73 20.61 -4.32
C THR A 129 5.09 19.35 -3.75
N ALA A 130 5.85 18.26 -3.72
CA ALA A 130 5.43 16.99 -3.10
C ALA A 130 5.21 17.12 -1.58
N GLN A 131 5.86 18.09 -0.94
CA GLN A 131 5.74 18.33 0.50
C GLN A 131 4.34 18.82 0.89
N GLU A 132 3.71 19.63 0.04
CA GLU A 132 2.36 20.16 0.26
C GLU A 132 1.25 19.17 -0.14
N TYR A 133 1.60 18.16 -0.97
CA TYR A 133 0.65 17.18 -1.47
C TYR A 133 0.16 16.23 -0.37
N ASP A 134 -1.00 16.54 0.22
CA ASP A 134 -1.69 15.68 1.19
C ASP A 134 -3.22 15.81 1.10
N PRO A 135 -3.84 15.19 0.08
CA PRO A 135 -5.31 15.15 -0.03
C PRO A 135 -5.94 14.50 1.22
N PRO A 136 -7.05 15.02 1.76
CA PRO A 136 -7.66 14.51 2.98
C PRO A 136 -8.29 13.13 2.78
N LEU A 137 -8.27 12.30 3.83
CA LEU A 137 -8.92 10.98 3.81
C LEU A 137 -10.43 11.09 3.62
N PRO A 138 -11.07 10.08 2.99
CA PRO A 138 -12.51 10.06 2.76
C PRO A 138 -13.33 9.57 3.96
N ILE A 139 -12.66 9.22 5.06
CA ILE A 139 -13.24 8.71 6.31
C ILE A 139 -12.68 9.49 7.51
N ASP A 140 -13.44 9.54 8.60
CA ASP A 140 -12.96 9.99 9.90
C ASP A 140 -12.43 8.80 10.70
N ASP A 141 -11.10 8.73 10.83
CA ASP A 141 -10.38 7.71 11.59
C ASP A 141 -9.76 8.26 12.89
N SER A 142 -10.24 9.42 13.37
CA SER A 142 -9.73 10.09 14.57
C SER A 142 -9.90 9.30 15.86
N ASP A 143 -10.79 8.29 15.87
CA ASP A 143 -10.99 7.37 16.99
C ASP A 143 -10.24 6.04 16.85
N GLN A 144 -9.29 5.97 15.90
CA GLN A 144 -8.52 4.79 15.54
C GLN A 144 -9.35 3.67 14.90
N GLY A 145 -10.63 3.89 14.58
CA GLY A 145 -11.40 3.08 13.63
C GLY A 145 -11.75 1.65 14.06
N SER A 146 -11.70 1.34 15.37
CA SER A 146 -12.13 0.01 15.84
C SER A 146 -13.63 -0.17 15.66
N THR A 147 -14.04 -1.37 15.22
CA THR A 147 -15.44 -1.78 15.12
C THR A 147 -15.96 -2.44 16.41
N THR A 148 -15.12 -2.63 17.42
CA THR A 148 -15.50 -3.27 18.69
C THR A 148 -15.32 -2.28 19.86
N PRO A 149 -16.41 -1.89 20.58
CA PRO A 149 -16.37 -0.85 21.60
C PRO A 149 -15.46 -1.11 22.82
N GLU A 150 -15.16 -2.37 23.12
CA GLU A 150 -14.34 -2.77 24.29
C GLU A 150 -12.82 -2.69 24.00
N ASP A 151 -12.44 -2.47 22.75
CA ASP A 151 -11.04 -2.48 22.35
C ASP A 151 -10.30 -1.25 22.87
N SER A 152 -9.04 -1.45 23.29
CA SER A 152 -8.15 -0.38 23.72
C SER A 152 -6.79 -0.52 23.03
N PRO A 153 -6.24 0.58 22.47
CA PRO A 153 -4.98 0.55 21.75
C PRO A 153 -3.84 0.00 22.60
N SER A 154 -3.16 -1.02 22.06
CA SER A 154 -1.97 -1.62 22.66
C SER A 154 -1.15 -2.34 21.59
N LYS A 155 0.16 -2.47 21.80
CA LYS A 155 1.02 -3.25 20.89
C LYS A 155 0.80 -4.74 21.17
N GLN A 156 0.13 -5.43 20.25
CA GLN A 156 -0.15 -6.88 20.35
C GLN A 156 0.64 -7.71 19.32
N TRP A 157 1.10 -7.09 18.24
CA TRP A 157 1.92 -7.74 17.21
C TRP A 157 3.37 -7.91 17.64
N ARG A 158 3.97 -9.00 17.15
CA ARG A 158 5.37 -9.36 17.41
C ARG A 158 6.16 -9.71 16.15
N ARG A 159 5.47 -10.06 15.06
CA ARG A 159 6.06 -10.46 13.78
C ARG A 159 4.99 -10.44 12.67
N GLN A 160 5.37 -10.81 11.44
CA GLN A 160 4.44 -11.16 10.38
C GLN A 160 3.59 -12.38 10.78
N HIS A 161 2.35 -12.38 10.29
CA HIS A 161 1.41 -13.48 10.45
C HIS A 161 2.02 -14.80 9.97
N ALA A 162 1.92 -15.86 10.78
CA ALA A 162 2.56 -17.15 10.51
C ALA A 162 1.99 -17.88 9.29
N GLY A 163 0.79 -17.47 8.83
CA GLY A 163 0.19 -17.96 7.60
C GLY A 163 0.79 -17.40 6.31
N ILE A 164 1.70 -16.42 6.40
CA ILE A 164 2.46 -15.92 5.26
C ILE A 164 3.88 -16.48 5.30
N GLU A 165 4.24 -17.23 4.28
CA GLU A 165 5.58 -17.79 4.12
C GLU A 165 6.60 -16.72 3.72
N ILE A 166 7.74 -16.72 4.40
CA ILE A 166 8.92 -15.92 4.07
C ILE A 166 10.00 -16.85 3.55
N ASP A 167 10.47 -16.60 2.33
CA ASP A 167 11.56 -17.36 1.71
C ASP A 167 12.92 -16.76 2.13
N ASP A 168 13.67 -17.51 2.93
CA ASP A 168 14.97 -17.11 3.45
C ASP A 168 16.00 -16.80 2.36
N GLU A 169 15.89 -17.43 1.19
CA GLU A 169 16.86 -17.32 0.11
C GLU A 169 16.57 -16.14 -0.81
N ARG A 170 15.28 -15.79 -0.98
CA ARG A 170 14.84 -14.83 -2.01
C ARG A 170 14.27 -13.52 -1.46
N ASP A 171 13.59 -13.55 -0.32
CA ASP A 171 12.78 -12.41 0.12
C ASP A 171 13.60 -11.36 0.89
N LEU A 172 12.97 -10.20 1.13
CA LEU A 172 13.50 -9.14 1.99
C LEU A 172 12.57 -8.89 3.18
N ILE A 173 13.16 -8.52 4.32
CA ILE A 173 12.42 -8.02 5.49
C ILE A 173 12.96 -6.64 5.88
N SER A 174 12.11 -5.62 5.86
CA SER A 174 12.44 -4.29 6.38
C SER A 174 11.18 -3.45 6.60
N ASP A 175 11.17 -2.65 7.65
CA ASP A 175 10.19 -1.59 7.89
C ASP A 175 10.77 -0.17 7.72
N GLU A 176 11.93 -0.07 7.06
CA GLU A 176 12.62 1.19 6.80
C GLU A 176 12.49 1.58 5.33
N GLY A 177 11.73 2.64 5.04
CA GLY A 177 11.48 3.08 3.67
C GLY A 177 12.71 3.38 2.84
N ALA A 178 13.79 3.90 3.44
CA ALA A 178 15.04 4.16 2.73
C ALA A 178 15.76 2.86 2.31
N VAL A 179 15.71 1.83 3.16
CA VAL A 179 16.26 0.49 2.87
C VAL A 179 15.43 -0.19 1.79
N VAL A 180 14.10 -0.18 1.93
CA VAL A 180 13.19 -0.73 0.91
C VAL A 180 13.43 -0.03 -0.43
N TYR A 181 13.45 1.31 -0.46
CA TYR A 181 13.71 2.07 -1.69
C TYR A 181 15.08 1.74 -2.30
N GLY A 182 16.14 1.70 -1.50
CA GLY A 182 17.47 1.30 -1.96
C GLY A 182 17.46 -0.10 -2.60
N ALA A 183 16.76 -1.06 -1.98
CA ALA A 183 16.64 -2.43 -2.47
C ALA A 183 15.91 -2.52 -3.81
N LEU A 184 14.85 -1.73 -4.00
CA LEU A 184 14.15 -1.61 -5.28
C LEU A 184 15.07 -1.02 -6.35
N ARG A 185 15.75 0.10 -6.03
CA ARG A 185 16.67 0.78 -6.97
C ARG A 185 17.83 -0.09 -7.40
N ALA A 186 18.46 -0.81 -6.47
CA ALA A 186 19.57 -1.73 -6.77
C ALA A 186 19.17 -2.85 -7.74
N ARG A 187 17.87 -3.16 -7.83
CA ARG A 187 17.29 -4.19 -8.71
C ARG A 187 16.61 -3.63 -9.95
N GLY A 188 16.64 -2.30 -10.15
CA GLY A 188 15.94 -1.66 -11.27
C GLY A 188 14.41 -1.77 -11.17
N ILE A 189 13.87 -1.93 -9.96
CA ILE A 189 12.43 -2.00 -9.70
C ILE A 189 11.90 -0.58 -9.50
N ASP A 190 10.86 -0.23 -10.25
CA ASP A 190 10.18 1.07 -10.19
C ASP A 190 8.69 0.95 -9.81
N ARG A 191 8.18 -0.27 -9.70
CA ARG A 191 6.78 -0.57 -9.41
C ARG A 191 6.63 -1.51 -8.23
N VAL A 192 5.69 -1.18 -7.36
CA VAL A 192 5.37 -1.97 -6.17
C VAL A 192 3.87 -2.25 -6.16
N LEU A 193 3.54 -3.55 -6.25
CA LEU A 193 2.24 -4.07 -5.87
C LEU A 193 2.23 -4.14 -4.34
N LEU A 194 1.18 -3.65 -3.70
CA LEU A 194 1.10 -3.57 -2.24
C LEU A 194 -0.19 -4.19 -1.75
N MET A 195 -0.07 -5.06 -0.75
CA MET A 195 -1.20 -5.59 0.03
C MET A 195 -0.90 -5.48 1.52
N GLY A 196 -1.93 -5.67 2.34
CA GLY A 196 -1.81 -5.62 3.81
C GLY A 196 -2.72 -4.60 4.45
N VAL A 197 -2.46 -4.28 5.72
CA VAL A 197 -3.40 -3.55 6.59
C VAL A 197 -2.65 -2.52 7.46
N HIS A 198 -3.25 -1.43 7.90
CA HIS A 198 -4.58 -0.92 7.54
C HIS A 198 -4.49 0.12 6.43
N THR A 199 -5.39 0.09 5.45
CA THR A 199 -5.33 0.90 4.22
C THR A 199 -5.18 2.38 4.53
N ASN A 200 -6.01 2.94 5.42
CA ASN A 200 -5.98 4.36 5.80
C ASN A 200 -4.83 4.73 6.75
N MET A 201 -4.18 3.74 7.38
CA MET A 201 -3.10 3.96 8.32
C MET A 201 -1.77 3.52 7.69
N CYS A 202 -1.27 2.35 8.05
CA CYS A 202 0.09 1.92 7.71
C CYS A 202 0.34 1.82 6.20
N VAL A 203 -0.62 1.29 5.44
CA VAL A 203 -0.54 1.13 3.98
C VAL A 203 -0.40 2.48 3.26
N LEU A 204 -0.98 3.55 3.81
CA LEU A 204 -0.75 4.90 3.30
C LEU A 204 0.50 5.55 3.89
N HIS A 205 0.75 5.40 5.19
CA HIS A 205 1.59 6.33 5.95
C HIS A 205 2.98 5.81 6.36
N ARG A 206 3.24 4.50 6.33
CA ARG A 206 4.60 4.00 6.64
C ARG A 206 5.59 4.52 5.60
N THR A 207 6.86 4.66 6.00
CA THR A 207 7.91 5.24 5.16
C THR A 207 8.22 4.40 3.91
N PHE A 208 7.88 3.10 3.94
CA PHE A 208 7.98 2.14 2.84
C PHE A 208 6.66 1.97 2.05
N ALA A 209 5.60 2.71 2.41
CA ALA A 209 4.26 2.50 1.88
C ALA A 209 3.81 3.62 0.93
N ILE A 210 2.52 3.65 0.56
CA ILE A 210 2.02 4.34 -0.64
C ILE A 210 2.45 5.81 -0.71
N LYS A 211 2.16 6.62 0.32
CA LYS A 211 2.40 8.08 0.25
C LYS A 211 3.90 8.40 0.09
N ALA A 212 4.73 7.75 0.89
CA ALA A 212 6.17 7.99 0.88
C ALA A 212 6.81 7.50 -0.42
N MET A 213 6.46 6.29 -0.88
CA MET A 213 7.06 5.68 -2.06
C MET A 213 6.58 6.33 -3.37
N ALA A 214 5.30 6.72 -3.45
CA ALA A 214 4.79 7.49 -4.59
C ALA A 214 5.50 8.84 -4.71
N LYS A 215 5.72 9.55 -3.59
CA LYS A 215 6.53 10.78 -3.56
C LYS A 215 8.00 10.55 -3.87
N ARG A 216 8.48 9.32 -3.91
CA ARG A 216 9.85 8.95 -4.32
C ARG A 216 9.91 8.40 -5.74
N GLY A 217 8.81 8.55 -6.49
CA GLY A 217 8.71 8.16 -7.90
C GLY A 217 8.46 6.67 -8.13
N ILE A 218 8.09 5.91 -7.11
CA ILE A 218 7.69 4.51 -7.26
C ILE A 218 6.23 4.43 -7.70
N HIS A 219 5.95 3.63 -8.73
CA HIS A 219 4.60 3.33 -9.18
C HIS A 219 3.93 2.37 -8.20
N MET A 220 3.13 2.93 -7.29
CA MET A 220 2.39 2.17 -6.29
C MET A 220 1.07 1.65 -6.87
N ILE A 221 0.81 0.36 -6.69
CA ILE A 221 -0.43 -0.31 -7.09
C ILE A 221 -0.97 -1.10 -5.89
N LEU A 222 -2.16 -0.75 -5.41
CA LEU A 222 -2.81 -1.45 -4.30
C LEU A 222 -3.54 -2.72 -4.80
N ILE A 223 -3.37 -3.85 -4.13
CA ILE A 223 -4.20 -5.04 -4.34
C ILE A 223 -5.47 -4.86 -3.49
N ARG A 224 -6.55 -4.38 -4.12
CA ARG A 224 -7.70 -3.77 -3.43
C ARG A 224 -8.59 -4.75 -2.68
N ASP A 225 -8.55 -6.02 -3.04
CA ASP A 225 -9.26 -7.11 -2.38
C ASP A 225 -8.41 -7.80 -1.30
N LEU A 226 -7.13 -7.44 -1.14
CA LEU A 226 -6.23 -7.91 -0.09
C LEU A 226 -5.76 -6.77 0.83
N THR A 227 -6.72 -5.96 1.27
CA THR A 227 -6.49 -4.89 2.24
C THR A 227 -7.73 -4.71 3.12
N ASP A 228 -7.54 -4.05 4.27
CA ASP A 228 -8.59 -3.71 5.23
C ASP A 228 -8.29 -2.34 5.83
N SER A 229 -9.30 -1.56 6.19
CA SER A 229 -9.11 -0.25 6.84
C SER A 229 -9.41 -0.30 8.35
N MET A 230 -8.91 0.67 9.10
CA MET A 230 -9.44 0.96 10.44
C MET A 230 -10.48 2.06 10.29
N TYR A 231 -11.75 1.66 10.24
CA TYR A 231 -12.88 2.55 10.13
C TYR A 231 -14.03 2.10 11.04
N ASN A 232 -14.45 3.02 11.91
CA ASN A 232 -15.63 2.85 12.75
C ASN A 232 -16.88 3.37 12.00
N PRO A 233 -17.87 2.51 11.67
CA PRO A 233 -19.10 2.91 10.98
C PRO A 233 -19.91 4.01 11.70
N ALA A 234 -19.71 4.21 13.00
CA ALA A 234 -20.33 5.29 13.77
C ALA A 234 -19.65 6.66 13.55
N ARG A 235 -18.63 6.75 12.70
CA ARG A 235 -17.93 7.98 12.32
C ARG A 235 -18.26 8.38 10.88
N PRO A 236 -18.19 9.67 10.52
CA PRO A 236 -18.31 10.12 9.14
C PRO A 236 -17.47 9.26 8.18
N PRO A 237 -18.00 8.85 7.02
CA PRO A 237 -19.26 9.30 6.42
C PRO A 237 -20.51 8.46 6.80
N TYR A 238 -20.46 7.68 7.88
CA TYR A 238 -21.56 6.85 8.40
C TYR A 238 -22.02 5.77 7.42
N VAL A 239 -21.05 5.05 6.85
CA VAL A 239 -21.28 3.89 5.99
C VAL A 239 -20.83 2.62 6.71
N ASP A 240 -21.23 1.46 6.21
CA ASP A 240 -20.72 0.19 6.71
C ASP A 240 -19.20 0.09 6.53
N HIS A 241 -18.57 -0.77 7.32
CA HIS A 241 -17.12 -0.90 7.36
C HIS A 241 -16.50 -1.14 5.97
N ASP A 242 -17.07 -2.09 5.22
CA ASP A 242 -16.59 -2.47 3.90
C ASP A 242 -16.68 -1.33 2.90
N GLU A 243 -17.75 -0.52 2.95
CA GLU A 243 -17.86 0.67 2.10
C GLU A 243 -16.84 1.74 2.52
N GLY A 244 -16.54 1.85 3.83
CA GLY A 244 -15.43 2.68 4.32
C GLY A 244 -14.08 2.26 3.74
N THR A 245 -13.76 0.96 3.77
CA THR A 245 -12.57 0.40 3.11
C THR A 245 -12.58 0.72 1.60
N ARG A 246 -13.73 0.56 0.93
CA ARG A 246 -13.88 0.86 -0.49
C ARG A 246 -13.68 2.35 -0.82
N LEU A 247 -14.08 3.25 0.07
CA LEU A 247 -13.80 4.68 -0.05
C LEU A 247 -12.30 4.97 0.04
N VAL A 248 -11.58 4.33 0.97
CA VAL A 248 -10.12 4.48 1.12
C VAL A 248 -9.36 3.91 -0.08
N VAL A 249 -9.76 2.75 -0.61
CA VAL A 249 -9.25 2.23 -1.90
C VAL A 249 -9.49 3.25 -3.00
N GLY A 250 -10.71 3.77 -3.10
CA GLY A 250 -11.06 4.81 -4.06
C GLY A 250 -10.30 6.13 -3.85
N TYR A 251 -9.76 6.40 -2.65
CA TYR A 251 -8.86 7.53 -2.38
C TYR A 251 -7.46 7.26 -2.93
N VAL A 252 -6.92 6.05 -2.78
CA VAL A 252 -5.64 5.64 -3.38
C VAL A 252 -5.68 5.83 -4.91
N GLU A 253 -6.75 5.33 -5.54
CA GLU A 253 -6.97 5.40 -7.00
C GLU A 253 -7.06 6.83 -7.55
N LYS A 254 -7.50 7.79 -6.72
CA LYS A 254 -7.66 9.20 -7.09
C LYS A 254 -6.37 10.00 -6.93
N PHE A 255 -5.60 9.69 -5.89
CA PHE A 255 -4.60 10.61 -5.37
C PHE A 255 -3.18 10.07 -5.33
N TRP A 256 -2.98 8.76 -5.38
CA TRP A 256 -1.65 8.19 -5.12
C TRP A 256 -1.16 7.21 -6.18
N GLY A 257 -2.03 6.32 -6.67
CA GLY A 257 -1.63 5.27 -7.58
C GLY A 257 -2.83 4.56 -8.20
N ALA A 258 -2.60 3.36 -8.73
CA ALA A 258 -3.64 2.51 -9.26
C ALA A 258 -4.00 1.40 -8.25
N SER A 259 -5.01 0.60 -8.59
CA SER A 259 -5.35 -0.62 -7.87
C SER A 259 -5.55 -1.80 -8.83
N ILE A 260 -5.36 -3.02 -8.36
CA ILE A 260 -5.66 -4.29 -9.07
C ILE A 260 -6.44 -5.22 -8.12
N ASP A 261 -7.05 -6.27 -8.66
CA ASP A 261 -7.54 -7.39 -7.83
C ASP A 261 -6.47 -8.49 -7.76
N SER A 262 -6.52 -9.30 -6.72
CA SER A 262 -5.61 -10.43 -6.50
C SER A 262 -5.63 -11.45 -7.64
N ALA A 263 -6.72 -11.54 -8.39
CA ALA A 263 -6.89 -12.44 -9.53
C ALA A 263 -5.93 -12.16 -10.71
N ASP A 264 -5.24 -11.00 -10.68
CA ASP A 264 -4.18 -10.68 -11.64
C ASP A 264 -2.85 -11.42 -11.33
N LEU A 265 -2.74 -12.08 -10.17
CA LEU A 265 -1.54 -12.80 -9.68
C LEU A 265 -1.86 -14.26 -9.33
#